data_AF-A0A2G8KPW9-F1
#
_entry.id   AF-A0A2G8KPW9-F1
#
_cell.length_a   1.000
_cell.length_b   1.000
_cell.length_c   1.000
_cell.angle_alpha   90.00
_cell.angle_beta   90.00
_cell.angle_gamma   90.00
#
_symmetry.space_group_name_H-M   'P 1'
#
loop_
_entity.id
_entity.type
_entity.pdbx_description
1 polymer ?
#
loop_
_entity_poly.entity_id
_entity_poly.type
_entity_poly.pdbx_seq_one_letter_code
_entity_poly.pdbx_strand_id
1 'polypeptide(L)'
;MTKQKRPIYKQRIPDEDNNISEDKVILRPVVGISGSIAFIVGSIIGTGIFLSPTGVLDGVSGSVGWSLVVWVLCALIAVCGAYCYIELGTIFKKSGGDFTFMDEVYGPMVGYVRVWIMFFMGGPTWSAVQCLVVALYITTPVVGDCIETPYLSVRLLAVCVLSKYVHPLFH
;
A
#
# COMPACT_ATOMS: atom_id res chain seq x y z
N MET A 1 25.76 -4.09 33.18
CA MET A 1 24.89 -3.47 32.15
C MET A 1 25.70 -3.25 30.88
N THR A 2 25.88 -4.31 30.10
CA THR A 2 26.73 -4.33 28.90
C THR A 2 25.93 -3.83 27.69
N LYS A 3 26.27 -2.64 27.20
CA LYS A 3 25.76 -2.11 25.93
C LYS A 3 26.30 -2.96 24.78
N GLN A 4 25.47 -3.88 24.29
CA GLN A 4 25.73 -4.65 23.08
C GLN A 4 25.59 -3.72 21.85
N LYS A 5 26.68 -3.05 21.47
CA LYS A 5 26.84 -2.41 20.16
C LYS A 5 26.77 -3.52 19.10
N ARG A 6 25.61 -3.70 18.47
CA ARG A 6 25.44 -4.63 17.34
C ARG A 6 26.07 -3.99 16.08
N PRO A 7 26.96 -4.68 15.36
CA PRO A 7 27.69 -4.08 14.25
C PRO A 7 26.75 -3.75 13.09
N ILE A 8 26.92 -2.55 12.56
CA ILE A 8 26.40 -2.13 11.26
C ILE A 8 26.89 -3.15 10.23
N TYR A 9 25.98 -3.69 9.42
CA TYR A 9 26.24 -4.69 8.39
C TYR A 9 27.29 -4.15 7.40
N LYS A 10 28.55 -4.46 7.67
CA LYS A 10 29.67 -4.23 6.78
C LYS A 10 29.53 -5.27 5.68
N GLN A 11 29.21 -4.83 4.47
CA GLN A 11 29.23 -5.66 3.28
C GLN A 11 30.69 -6.10 3.07
N ARG A 12 31.02 -7.29 3.57
CA ARG A 12 32.32 -7.92 3.41
C ARG A 12 32.37 -8.41 1.96
N ILE A 13 33.11 -7.72 1.12
CA ILE A 13 33.62 -8.28 -0.15
C ILE A 13 34.40 -9.54 0.28
N PRO A 14 34.01 -10.75 -0.12
CA PRO A 14 34.71 -11.95 0.33
C PRO A 14 36.07 -11.98 -0.34
N ASP A 15 37.13 -11.97 0.47
CA ASP A 15 38.42 -12.44 0.02
C ASP A 15 38.28 -13.92 -0.40
N GLU A 16 38.89 -14.24 -1.53
CA GLU A 16 38.86 -15.52 -2.22
C GLU A 16 39.46 -16.63 -1.35
N ASP A 17 38.62 -17.33 -0.58
CA ASP A 17 39.00 -18.57 0.11
C ASP A 17 38.25 -19.75 -0.50
N ASN A 18 39.01 -20.58 -1.20
CA ASN A 18 38.57 -21.78 -1.88
C ASN A 18 38.51 -22.94 -0.89
N ASN A 19 37.32 -23.33 -0.39
CA ASN A 19 36.98 -24.72 -0.01
C ASN A 19 35.48 -24.87 0.40
N ILE A 20 34.69 -25.38 -0.56
CA ILE A 20 33.39 -26.11 -0.53
C ILE A 20 32.52 -26.01 0.75
N SER A 21 31.32 -25.42 0.65
CA SER A 21 29.99 -26.01 0.99
C SER A 21 28.90 -24.94 1.26
N GLU A 22 27.69 -25.23 0.75
CA GLU A 22 26.48 -24.39 0.67
C GLU A 22 26.57 -23.17 -0.27
N ASP A 23 25.89 -23.28 -1.42
CA ASP A 23 25.49 -22.14 -2.24
C ASP A 23 24.64 -21.19 -1.40
N LYS A 24 25.30 -20.31 -0.65
CA LYS A 24 24.66 -19.24 0.08
C LYS A 24 24.12 -18.29 -0.97
N VAL A 25 22.85 -18.45 -1.34
CA VAL A 25 22.15 -17.55 -2.27
C VAL A 25 22.06 -16.18 -1.61
N ILE A 26 23.05 -15.33 -1.89
CA ILE A 26 23.07 -13.95 -1.42
C ILE A 26 22.21 -13.15 -2.40
N LEU A 27 21.03 -12.72 -1.95
CA LEU A 27 20.19 -11.80 -2.71
C LEU A 27 20.94 -10.48 -2.86
N ARG A 28 21.34 -10.15 -4.09
CA ARG A 28 21.89 -8.83 -4.38
C ARG A 28 20.78 -7.80 -4.27
N PRO A 29 20.98 -6.68 -3.55
CA PRO A 29 20.02 -5.58 -3.57
C PRO A 29 20.00 -4.99 -4.99
N VAL A 30 18.92 -5.26 -5.73
CA VAL A 30 18.78 -4.86 -7.15
C VAL A 30 18.26 -3.42 -7.28
N VAL A 31 17.72 -2.83 -6.21
CA VAL A 31 17.15 -1.47 -6.22
C VAL A 31 18.12 -0.46 -5.63
N GLY A 32 18.50 0.53 -6.45
CA GLY A 32 19.23 1.72 -5.99
C GLY A 32 18.30 2.72 -5.32
N ILE A 33 18.88 3.70 -4.60
CA ILE A 33 18.14 4.69 -3.80
C ILE A 33 17.13 5.47 -4.66
N SER A 34 17.55 5.93 -5.85
CA SER A 34 16.67 6.66 -6.77
C SER A 34 15.51 5.78 -7.28
N GLY A 35 15.78 4.51 -7.59
CA GLY A 35 14.77 3.54 -8.00
C GLY A 35 13.77 3.25 -6.87
N SER A 36 14.24 3.09 -5.64
CA SER A 36 13.38 2.89 -4.47
C SER A 36 12.49 4.10 -4.19
N ILE A 37 13.01 5.33 -4.30
CA ILE A 37 12.20 6.55 -4.12
C ILE A 37 11.12 6.63 -5.20
N ALA A 38 11.49 6.45 -6.47
CA ALA A 38 10.54 6.50 -7.58
C ALA A 38 9.44 5.43 -7.44
N PHE A 39 9.80 4.23 -6.98
CA PHE A 39 8.86 3.15 -6.72
C PHE A 39 7.86 3.52 -5.61
N ILE A 40 8.33 4.07 -4.49
CA ILE A 40 7.47 4.48 -3.38
C ILE A 40 6.53 5.61 -3.81
N VAL A 41 7.03 6.61 -4.56
CA VAL A 41 6.20 7.70 -5.07
C VAL A 41 5.13 7.15 -6.04
N GLY A 42 5.52 6.23 -6.92
CA GLY A 42 4.59 5.58 -7.85
C GLY A 42 3.54 4.68 -7.17
N SER A 43 3.85 4.09 -6.03
CA SER A 43 2.88 3.28 -5.28
C SER A 43 1.90 4.11 -4.45
N ILE A 44 2.30 5.31 -4.01
CA ILE A 44 1.44 6.25 -3.27
C ILE A 44 0.49 7.01 -4.21
N ILE A 45 0.98 7.45 -5.37
CA ILE A 45 0.16 8.17 -6.36
C ILE A 45 -0.75 7.18 -7.10
N GLY A 46 -1.96 7.01 -6.57
CA GLY A 46 -3.01 6.20 -7.19
C GLY A 46 -4.15 7.01 -7.80
N THR A 47 -5.20 6.30 -8.22
CA THR A 47 -6.47 6.88 -8.75
C THR A 47 -7.20 7.78 -7.75
N GLY A 48 -6.85 7.69 -6.46
CA GLY A 48 -7.47 8.47 -5.38
C GLY A 48 -7.34 9.99 -5.57
N ILE A 49 -6.36 10.48 -6.32
CA ILE A 49 -6.22 11.92 -6.61
C ILE A 49 -7.39 12.49 -7.41
N PHE A 50 -8.10 11.66 -8.17
CA PHE A 50 -9.25 12.11 -8.95
C PHE A 50 -10.52 12.22 -8.10
N LEU A 51 -10.66 11.40 -7.04
CA LEU A 51 -11.83 11.43 -6.15
C LEU A 51 -11.65 12.32 -4.92
N SER A 52 -10.46 12.33 -4.34
CA SER A 52 -10.22 12.95 -3.04
C SER A 52 -10.50 14.46 -3.02
N PRO A 53 -10.22 15.24 -4.08
CA PRO A 53 -10.46 16.69 -4.06
C PRO A 53 -11.93 17.06 -3.89
N THR A 54 -12.84 16.39 -4.61
CA THR A 54 -14.28 16.67 -4.50
C THR A 54 -14.82 16.27 -3.14
N GLY A 55 -14.46 15.07 -2.65
CA GLY A 55 -14.89 14.60 -1.33
C GLY A 55 -14.41 15.48 -0.18
N VAL A 56 -13.17 15.97 -0.22
CA VAL A 56 -12.65 16.90 0.80
C VAL A 56 -13.33 18.27 0.69
N LEU A 57 -13.51 18.79 -0.52
CA LEU A 57 -14.14 20.10 -0.74
C LEU A 57 -15.60 20.13 -0.25
N ASP A 58 -16.36 19.07 -0.54
CA ASP A 58 -17.74 18.92 -0.08
C ASP A 58 -17.80 18.80 1.45
N GLY A 59 -16.86 18.08 2.06
CA GLY A 59 -16.73 17.94 3.51
C GLY A 59 -16.40 19.26 4.25
N VAL A 60 -15.76 20.22 3.58
CA VAL A 60 -15.47 21.56 4.13
C VAL A 60 -16.41 22.65 3.61
N SER A 61 -17.61 22.27 3.18
CA SER A 61 -18.66 23.20 2.70
C SER A 61 -18.23 24.09 1.53
N GLY A 62 -17.38 23.57 0.63
CA GLY A 62 -16.96 24.29 -0.58
C GLY A 62 -15.82 25.29 -0.37
N SER A 63 -15.24 25.40 0.82
CA SER A 63 -14.12 26.32 1.07
C SER A 63 -12.77 25.75 0.63
N VAL A 64 -12.17 26.34 -0.40
CA VAL A 64 -10.85 25.94 -0.92
C VAL A 64 -9.72 26.14 0.11
N GLY A 65 -9.82 27.17 0.96
CA GLY A 65 -8.82 27.40 2.00
C GLY A 65 -8.79 26.27 3.03
N TRP A 66 -9.96 25.83 3.50
CA TRP A 66 -10.08 24.73 4.45
C TRP A 66 -9.70 23.39 3.85
N SER A 67 -9.97 23.14 2.56
CA SER A 67 -9.58 21.88 1.91
C SER A 67 -8.05 21.74 1.84
N LEU A 68 -7.32 22.82 1.55
CA LEU A 68 -5.85 22.81 1.56
C LEU A 68 -5.27 22.57 2.96
N VAL A 69 -5.89 23.11 4.01
CA VAL A 69 -5.48 22.83 5.39
C VAL A 69 -5.65 21.35 5.73
N VAL A 70 -6.77 20.75 5.35
CA VAL A 70 -7.01 19.30 5.55
C VAL A 70 -5.95 18.46 4.82
N TRP A 71 -5.58 18.84 3.60
CA TRP A 71 -4.50 18.17 2.85
C TRP A 71 -3.16 18.24 3.57
N VAL A 72 -2.78 19.42 4.08
CA VAL A 72 -1.53 19.59 4.83
C VAL A 72 -1.54 18.79 6.13
N LEU A 73 -2.66 18.78 6.86
CA LEU A 73 -2.81 17.99 8.08
C LEU A 73 -2.71 16.49 7.80
N CYS A 74 -3.34 16.01 6.72
CA CYS A 74 -3.23 14.63 6.29
C CYS A 74 -1.78 14.25 5.95
N ALA A 75 -1.07 15.11 5.21
CA ALA A 75 0.34 14.92 4.89
C ALA A 75 1.21 14.85 6.16
N LEU A 76 0.96 15.70 7.15
CA LEU A 76 1.70 15.67 8.42
C LEU A 76 1.47 14.36 9.18
N ILE A 77 0.22 13.89 9.28
CA ILE A 77 -0.12 12.61 9.91
C ILE A 77 0.55 11.45 9.17
N ALA A 78 0.55 11.48 7.83
CA ALA A 78 1.20 10.46 7.02
C ALA A 78 2.72 10.42 7.23
N VAL A 79 3.38 11.58 7.35
CA VAL A 79 4.83 11.66 7.66
C VAL A 79 5.12 11.10 9.05
N CYS A 80 4.31 11.44 10.05
CA CYS A 80 4.45 10.87 11.40
C CYS A 80 4.32 9.34 11.37
N GLY A 81 3.31 8.82 10.66
CA GLY A 81 3.14 7.38 10.47
C GLY A 81 4.34 6.73 9.78
N ALA A 82 4.83 7.33 8.70
CA ALA A 82 6.02 6.84 7.99
C ALA A 82 7.25 6.78 8.91
N TYR A 83 7.44 7.77 9.79
CA TYR A 83 8.55 7.76 10.75
C TYR A 83 8.46 6.58 11.72
N CYS A 84 7.27 6.33 12.29
CA CYS A 84 7.04 5.17 13.15
C CYS A 84 7.32 3.84 12.41
N TYR A 85 6.89 3.74 11.14
CA TYR A 85 7.15 2.57 10.31
C TYR A 85 8.64 2.38 9.98
N ILE A 86 9.39 3.48 9.79
CA ILE A 86 10.84 3.43 9.61
C ILE A 86 11.51 2.89 10.88
N GLU A 87 11.16 3.42 12.05
CA GLU A 87 11.70 2.92 13.32
C GLU A 87 11.42 1.42 13.48
N LEU A 88 10.18 1.01 13.25
CA LEU A 88 9.79 -0.40 13.33
C LEU A 88 10.52 -1.29 12.31
N GLY A 89 10.67 -0.81 11.07
CA GLY A 89 11.40 -1.50 9.99
C GLY A 89 12.90 -1.61 10.25
N THR A 90 13.50 -0.69 11.01
CA THR A 90 14.90 -0.80 11.43
C THR A 90 15.10 -1.79 12.58
N ILE A 91 14.08 -2.00 13.42
CA ILE A 91 14.09 -2.93 14.55
C ILE A 91 13.93 -4.38 14.06
N PHE A 92 12.92 -4.65 13.23
CA PHE A 92 12.63 -6.00 12.74
C PHE A 92 13.09 -6.18 11.29
N LYS A 93 14.25 -6.81 11.11
CA LYS A 93 14.86 -7.07 9.79
C LYS A 93 14.50 -8.45 9.21
N LYS A 94 13.29 -8.93 9.47
CA LYS A 94 12.78 -10.17 8.89
C LYS A 94 11.90 -9.84 7.69
N SER A 95 11.90 -10.71 6.68
CA SER A 95 11.02 -10.56 5.51
C SER A 95 9.59 -10.96 5.88
N GLY A 96 8.59 -10.14 5.54
CA GLY A 96 7.18 -10.41 5.81
C GLY A 96 6.30 -9.19 6.11
N GLY A 97 6.88 -7.99 6.17
CA GLY A 97 6.12 -6.74 6.29
C GLY A 97 5.33 -6.64 7.59
N ASP A 98 4.09 -6.14 7.51
CA ASP A 98 3.24 -5.93 8.69
C ASP A 98 2.97 -7.20 9.50
N PHE A 99 2.92 -8.35 8.82
CA PHE A 99 2.70 -9.65 9.45
C PHE A 99 3.82 -9.99 10.43
N THR A 100 5.07 -9.75 10.05
CA THR A 100 6.25 -10.03 10.89
C THR A 100 6.19 -9.29 12.22
N PHE A 101 5.73 -8.04 12.22
CA PHE A 101 5.60 -7.26 13.46
C PHE A 101 4.53 -7.86 14.38
N MET A 102 3.40 -8.29 13.82
CA MET A 102 2.31 -8.86 14.60
C MET A 102 2.64 -10.25 15.13
N ASP A 103 3.32 -11.07 14.34
CA ASP A 103 3.77 -12.41 14.72
C ASP A 103 4.76 -12.36 15.89
N GLU A 104 5.73 -11.43 15.85
CA GLU A 104 6.76 -11.32 16.88
C GLU A 104 6.24 -10.75 18.20
N VAL A 105 5.27 -9.82 18.15
CA VAL A 105 4.73 -9.14 19.35
C VAL A 105 3.58 -9.91 19.99
N TYR A 106 2.67 -10.47 19.19
CA TYR A 106 1.43 -11.10 19.66
C TYR A 106 1.41 -12.63 19.51
N GLY A 107 2.43 -13.20 18.86
CA GLY A 107 2.56 -14.64 18.64
C GLY A 107 1.83 -15.16 17.40
N PRO A 108 2.01 -16.46 17.09
CA PRO A 108 1.66 -17.04 15.78
C PRO A 108 0.16 -17.11 15.49
N MET A 109 -0.69 -17.21 16.50
CA MET A 109 -2.14 -17.23 16.31
C MET A 109 -2.68 -15.90 15.77
N VAL A 110 -2.17 -14.77 16.29
CA VAL A 110 -2.63 -13.43 15.88
C VAL A 110 -2.08 -13.08 14.50
N GLY A 111 -0.84 -13.45 14.21
CA GLY A 111 -0.26 -13.35 12.88
C GLY A 111 -1.11 -14.07 11.82
N TYR A 112 -1.54 -15.30 12.10
CA TYR A 112 -2.39 -16.07 11.19
C TYR A 112 -3.73 -15.35 10.92
N VAL A 113 -4.44 -14.94 11.96
CA VAL A 113 -5.72 -14.23 11.82
C VAL A 113 -5.56 -12.93 11.03
N ARG A 114 -4.45 -12.19 11.21
CA ARG A 114 -4.15 -10.99 10.43
C ARG A 114 -4.07 -11.29 8.94
N VAL A 115 -3.34 -12.34 8.54
CA VAL A 115 -3.21 -12.72 7.13
C VAL A 115 -4.57 -13.07 6.53
N TRP A 116 -5.41 -13.80 7.26
CA TRP A 116 -6.77 -14.12 6.81
C TRP A 116 -7.65 -12.90 6.62
N ILE A 117 -7.60 -11.94 7.54
CA ILE A 117 -8.35 -10.68 7.41
C ILE A 117 -7.86 -9.90 6.19
N MET A 118 -6.55 -9.80 5.99
CA MET A 118 -5.99 -9.10 4.83
C MET A 118 -6.38 -9.78 3.51
N PHE A 119 -6.43 -11.12 3.49
CA PHE A 119 -6.83 -11.89 2.32
C PHE A 119 -8.32 -11.70 1.97
N PHE A 120 -9.22 -11.83 2.96
CA PHE A 120 -10.66 -11.71 2.72
C PHE A 120 -11.14 -10.26 2.56
N MET A 121 -10.59 -9.33 3.32
CA MET A 121 -11.06 -7.94 3.33
C MET A 121 -10.15 -7.03 2.52
N GLY A 122 -8.84 -7.10 2.73
CA GLY A 122 -7.89 -6.13 2.17
C GLY A 122 -7.90 -6.12 0.64
N GLY A 123 -7.56 -7.25 0.02
CA GLY A 123 -7.49 -7.38 -1.44
C GLY A 123 -8.82 -7.05 -2.14
N PRO A 124 -9.94 -7.70 -1.78
CA PRO A 124 -11.22 -7.49 -2.43
C PRO A 124 -11.81 -6.09 -2.24
N THR A 125 -11.64 -5.48 -1.05
CA THR A 125 -12.14 -4.12 -0.81
C THR A 125 -11.39 -3.11 -1.67
N TRP A 126 -10.07 -3.23 -1.75
CA TRP A 126 -9.26 -2.32 -2.55
C TRP A 126 -9.60 -2.43 -4.04
N SER A 127 -9.69 -3.65 -4.57
CA SER A 127 -10.05 -3.85 -5.98
C SER A 127 -11.48 -3.40 -6.29
N ALA A 128 -12.44 -3.60 -5.38
CA ALA A 128 -13.81 -3.13 -5.53
C ALA A 128 -13.91 -1.60 -5.59
N VAL A 129 -13.20 -0.88 -4.72
CA VAL A 129 -13.15 0.59 -4.73
C VAL A 129 -12.61 1.08 -6.08
N GLN A 130 -11.50 0.51 -6.56
CA GLN A 130 -10.92 0.89 -7.85
C GLN A 130 -11.88 0.64 -9.03
N CYS A 131 -12.57 -0.49 -9.04
CA CYS A 131 -13.54 -0.81 -10.09
C CYS A 131 -14.75 0.13 -10.08
N LEU A 132 -15.24 0.48 -8.89
CA LEU A 132 -16.35 1.43 -8.72
C LEU A 132 -15.95 2.82 -9.22
N VAL A 133 -14.74 3.25 -8.89
CA VAL A 133 -14.15 4.50 -9.37
C VAL A 133 -14.10 4.54 -10.90
N VAL A 134 -13.53 3.50 -11.52
CA VAL A 134 -13.43 3.42 -12.98
C VAL A 134 -14.82 3.42 -13.63
N ALA A 135 -15.76 2.67 -13.07
CA ALA A 135 -17.13 2.64 -13.56
C ALA A 135 -17.78 4.03 -13.52
N LEU A 136 -17.61 4.77 -12.42
CA LEU A 136 -18.13 6.13 -12.28
C LEU A 136 -17.51 7.10 -13.30
N TYR A 137 -16.19 7.06 -13.50
CA TYR A 137 -15.55 7.95 -14.48
C TYR A 137 -15.97 7.66 -15.92
N ILE A 138 -16.22 6.39 -16.26
CA ILE A 138 -16.70 6.02 -17.60
C ILE A 138 -18.15 6.44 -17.82
N THR A 139 -19.00 6.35 -16.79
CA THR A 139 -20.43 6.69 -16.92
C THR A 139 -20.72 8.18 -16.83
N THR A 140 -19.88 8.96 -16.15
CA THR A 140 -20.02 10.42 -16.00
C THR A 140 -20.24 11.16 -17.35
N PRO A 141 -19.44 10.94 -18.42
CA PRO A 141 -19.64 11.64 -19.69
C PRO A 141 -20.91 11.20 -20.46
N VAL A 142 -21.41 9.99 -20.20
CA VAL A 142 -22.58 9.43 -20.92
C VAL A 142 -23.90 9.91 -20.31
N VAL A 143 -23.91 10.14 -18.99
CA VAL A 143 -25.14 10.47 -18.25
C VAL A 143 -25.40 11.98 -18.17
N GLY A 144 -24.37 12.84 -18.24
CA GLY A 144 -24.53 14.29 -18.08
C GLY A 144 -25.20 14.66 -16.75
N ASP A 145 -25.59 15.93 -16.56
CA ASP A 145 -26.27 16.45 -15.35
C ASP A 145 -27.68 15.82 -15.08
N CYS A 146 -27.99 14.66 -15.65
CA CYS A 146 -29.19 13.91 -15.33
C CYS A 146 -29.11 13.45 -13.86
N ILE A 147 -30.00 14.04 -13.06
CA ILE A 147 -30.28 13.72 -11.66
C ILE A 147 -30.48 12.20 -11.52
N GLU A 148 -29.65 11.60 -10.67
CA GLU A 148 -29.57 10.19 -10.32
C GLU A 148 -29.00 9.27 -11.41
N THR A 149 -27.67 9.11 -11.42
CA THR A 149 -27.06 7.89 -11.97
C THR A 149 -27.72 6.69 -11.28
N PRO A 150 -28.44 5.80 -11.99
CA PRO A 150 -29.03 4.64 -11.35
C PRO A 150 -27.90 3.82 -10.73
N TYR A 151 -27.91 3.72 -9.40
CA TYR A 151 -26.95 2.97 -8.59
C TYR A 151 -26.74 1.54 -9.12
N LEU A 152 -27.78 1.00 -9.77
CA LEU A 152 -27.79 -0.32 -10.38
C LEU A 152 -26.87 -0.40 -11.61
N SER A 153 -26.84 0.60 -12.50
CA SER A 153 -25.96 0.61 -13.68
C SER A 153 -24.48 0.71 -13.32
N VAL A 154 -24.15 1.56 -12.34
CA VAL A 154 -22.77 1.68 -11.83
C VAL A 154 -22.33 0.39 -11.13
N ARG A 155 -23.22 -0.24 -10.34
CA ARG A 155 -22.94 -1.52 -9.69
C ARG A 155 -22.80 -2.67 -10.69
N LEU A 156 -23.64 -2.76 -11.70
CA LEU A 156 -23.54 -3.79 -12.74
C LEU A 156 -22.24 -3.64 -13.54
N LEU A 157 -21.87 -2.42 -13.93
CA LEU A 157 -20.59 -2.17 -14.60
C LEU A 157 -19.39 -2.50 -13.70
N ALA A 158 -19.44 -2.11 -12.42
CA ALA A 158 -18.38 -2.46 -11.47
C ALA A 158 -18.25 -3.99 -11.29
N VAL A 159 -19.38 -4.72 -11.25
CA VAL A 159 -19.38 -6.20 -11.20
C VAL A 159 -18.83 -6.81 -12.50
N CYS A 160 -19.18 -6.27 -13.67
CA CYS A 160 -18.62 -6.72 -14.95
C CYS A 160 -17.10 -6.50 -15.02
N VAL A 161 -16.61 -5.35 -14.54
CA VAL A 161 -15.17 -5.05 -14.48
C VAL A 161 -14.48 -5.98 -13.49
N LEU A 162 -15.04 -6.18 -12.29
CA LEU A 162 -14.52 -7.13 -11.30
C LEU A 162 -14.48 -8.56 -11.85
N SER A 163 -15.53 -9.02 -12.53
CA SER A 163 -15.57 -10.34 -13.16
C SER A 163 -14.44 -10.51 -14.17
N LYS A 164 -14.12 -9.48 -14.97
CA LYS A 164 -12.98 -9.51 -15.90
C LYS A 164 -11.62 -9.42 -15.22
N TYR A 165 -11.51 -8.74 -14.08
CA TYR A 165 -10.27 -8.64 -13.29
C TYR A 165 -9.97 -9.89 -12.47
N VAL A 166 -10.99 -10.60 -11.98
CA VAL A 166 -10.85 -11.83 -11.17
C VAL A 166 -10.62 -13.06 -12.07
N HIS A 167 -11.17 -13.08 -13.28
CA HIS A 167 -11.00 -14.17 -14.23
C HIS A 167 -9.53 -14.56 -14.55
N PRO A 168 -8.58 -13.62 -14.79
CA PRO A 168 -7.18 -13.95 -15.00
C PRO A 168 -6.41 -14.33 -13.72
N LEU A 169 -7.01 -14.26 -12.53
CA LEU A 169 -6.37 -14.61 -11.26
C LEU A 169 -6.49 -16.13 -10.93
N PHE A 170 -7.35 -16.86 -11.65
CA PHE A 170 -7.67 -18.27 -11.40
C PHE A 170 -7.19 -19.23 -12.51
N HIS A 171 -6.37 -18.75 -13.44
CA HIS A 171 -5.82 -19.52 -14.55
C HIS A 171 -4.31 -19.31 -14.67
#